data_AF-A0A6L4WPN2-F1
#
_entry.id   AF-A0A6L4WPN2-F1
#
_cell.length_a   1.000
_cell.length_b   1.000
_cell.length_c   1.000
_cell.angle_alpha   90.00
_cell.angle_beta   90.00
_cell.angle_gamma   90.00
#
_symmetry.space_group_name_H-M   'P 1'
#
loop_
_entity.id
_entity.type
_entity.pdbx_description
1 polymer ?
#
loop_
_entity_poly.entity_id
_entity_poly.type
_entity_poly.pdbx_seq_one_letter_code
_entity_poly.pdbx_strand_id
1 'polypeptide(L)'
;MNNKSNSLLNIFLVIFLSVLVSGCSKKIYEYRIVETVKNKQISDEELKKMNVRQFYNFIKVKENRKGMNAYIPSNSYNLVFKFCKLQNSKLKKYTPVLGSTTVLNLEGNLKAANRIVDYATLHGCYIEKTDEYLELIRINSHTQRFKDRYRDNVINISKYSKIDYLDNINSRKKDDEKKIKEIELSNIKINKLRERTGTHSFIFNTSFINNSDYSNTCIKSCKNYNIENTGYSLLQESLDDKWEFVSKIGNVNTKVNRYCTCEGVNILMRR
;
A
#
# COMPACT_ATOMS: atom_id res chain seq x y z
N MET A 1 -39.02 37.05 -62.34
CA MET A 1 -37.92 36.08 -62.20
C MET A 1 -37.22 36.34 -60.86
N ASN A 2 -37.55 35.65 -59.76
CA ASN A 2 -36.83 35.85 -58.48
C ASN A 2 -36.79 34.63 -57.53
N ASN A 3 -37.16 33.42 -57.98
CA ASN A 3 -37.22 32.24 -57.10
C ASN A 3 -35.96 31.35 -57.09
N LYS A 4 -34.97 31.59 -57.96
CA LYS A 4 -33.72 30.79 -57.98
C LYS A 4 -32.65 31.29 -56.99
N SER A 5 -32.67 32.56 -56.59
CA SER A 5 -31.68 33.14 -55.66
C SER A 5 -31.86 32.63 -54.22
N ASN A 6 -33.11 32.50 -53.75
CA ASN A 6 -33.42 32.02 -52.40
C ASN A 6 -33.06 30.54 -52.17
N SER A 7 -33.10 29.71 -53.22
CA SER A 7 -32.78 28.28 -53.10
C SER A 7 -31.28 28.05 -52.88
N LEU A 8 -30.42 28.78 -53.61
CA LEU A 8 -28.97 28.71 -53.44
C LEU A 8 -28.51 29.25 -52.09
N LEU A 9 -29.11 30.37 -51.65
CA LEU A 9 -28.80 30.95 -50.34
C LEU A 9 -29.16 29.99 -49.20
N ASN A 10 -30.32 29.33 -49.29
CA ASN A 10 -30.77 28.35 -48.31
C ASN A 10 -29.91 27.08 -48.30
N ILE A 11 -29.42 26.62 -49.46
CA ILE A 11 -28.50 25.49 -49.55
C ILE A 11 -27.16 25.82 -48.88
N PHE A 12 -26.61 27.02 -49.14
CA PHE A 12 -25.39 27.47 -48.46
C PHE A 12 -25.59 27.61 -46.94
N LEU A 13 -26.74 28.12 -46.49
CA LEU A 13 -27.07 28.22 -45.06
C LEU A 13 -27.18 26.85 -44.38
N VAL A 14 -27.77 25.86 -45.04
CA VAL A 14 -27.89 24.49 -44.51
C VAL A 14 -26.51 23.80 -44.47
N ILE A 15 -25.67 23.98 -45.49
CA ILE A 15 -24.30 23.45 -45.51
C ILE A 15 -23.47 24.13 -44.40
N PHE A 16 -23.55 25.46 -44.26
CA PHE A 16 -22.81 26.20 -43.24
C PHE A 16 -23.27 25.86 -41.81
N LEU A 17 -24.58 25.68 -41.58
CA LEU A 17 -25.10 25.17 -40.31
C LEU A 17 -24.66 23.72 -40.05
N SER A 18 -24.64 22.86 -41.06
CA SER A 18 -24.20 21.47 -40.89
C SER A 18 -22.71 21.35 -40.55
N VAL A 19 -21.87 22.26 -41.08
CA VAL A 19 -20.44 22.37 -40.75
C VAL A 19 -20.22 22.96 -39.35
N LEU A 20 -21.05 23.93 -38.93
CA LEU A 20 -20.99 24.49 -37.57
C LEU A 20 -21.47 23.51 -36.50
N VAL A 21 -22.45 22.64 -36.80
CA VAL A 21 -22.96 21.63 -35.85
C VAL A 21 -22.01 20.40 -35.78
N SER A 22 -21.30 20.07 -36.86
CA SER A 22 -20.26 19.02 -36.84
C SER A 22 -18.92 19.47 -36.24
N GLY A 23 -18.71 20.79 -36.06
CA GLY A 23 -17.58 21.36 -35.31
C GLY A 23 -17.61 21.09 -33.80
N CYS A 24 -18.75 20.67 -33.25
CA CYS A 24 -18.89 20.15 -31.89
C CYS A 24 -18.70 18.63 -31.85
N SER A 25 -17.73 18.08 -32.59
CA SER A 25 -17.26 16.73 -32.26
C SER A 25 -16.79 16.76 -30.81
N LYS A 26 -17.38 15.91 -29.95
CA LYS A 26 -16.82 15.65 -28.63
C LYS A 26 -15.35 15.36 -28.87
N LYS A 27 -14.45 16.19 -28.31
CA LYS A 27 -13.01 15.89 -28.29
C LYS A 27 -12.87 14.40 -27.97
N ILE A 28 -12.51 13.60 -28.97
CA ILE A 28 -12.19 12.19 -28.76
C ILE A 28 -10.86 12.24 -28.04
N TYR A 29 -10.94 12.24 -26.72
CA TYR A 29 -9.80 12.18 -25.85
C TYR A 29 -9.17 10.80 -26.07
N GLU A 30 -8.09 10.71 -26.86
CA GLU A 30 -7.26 9.51 -27.16
C GLU A 30 -6.57 8.87 -25.92
N TYR A 31 -7.13 8.97 -24.71
CA TYR A 31 -6.39 8.77 -23.47
C TYR A 31 -6.60 7.40 -22.82
N ARG A 32 -7.02 6.37 -23.58
CA ARG A 32 -6.79 4.99 -23.14
C ARG A 32 -5.57 4.43 -23.85
N ILE A 33 -4.40 4.61 -23.22
CA ILE A 33 -3.20 3.80 -23.53
C ILE A 33 -3.52 2.30 -23.40
N VAL A 34 -4.51 1.96 -22.56
CA VAL A 34 -5.06 0.62 -22.35
C VAL A 34 -5.49 -0.08 -23.64
N GLU A 35 -5.92 0.66 -24.65
CA GLU A 35 -6.48 0.09 -25.89
C GLU A 35 -5.48 0.10 -27.06
N THR A 36 -4.44 0.95 -27.02
CA THR A 36 -3.46 1.10 -28.11
C THR A 36 -2.26 0.15 -28.00
N VAL A 37 -2.00 -0.43 -26.83
CA VAL A 37 -0.86 -1.33 -26.64
C VAL A 37 -1.37 -2.74 -26.40
N LYS A 38 -1.47 -3.54 -27.47
CA LYS A 38 -1.44 -5.00 -27.34
C LYS A 38 -0.28 -5.34 -26.40
N ASN A 39 -0.54 -6.10 -25.33
CA ASN A 39 0.48 -6.61 -24.42
C ASN A 39 1.70 -7.06 -25.24
N LYS A 40 2.78 -6.29 -25.24
CA LYS A 40 4.01 -6.69 -25.92
C LYS A 40 4.46 -7.96 -25.20
N GLN A 41 4.31 -9.10 -25.86
CA GLN A 41 4.74 -10.37 -25.31
C GLN A 41 6.27 -10.36 -25.30
N ILE A 42 6.86 -10.76 -24.18
CA ILE A 42 8.29 -10.86 -23.96
C ILE A 42 8.55 -12.05 -23.05
N SER A 43 9.56 -12.85 -23.39
CA SER A 43 9.99 -13.98 -22.56
C SER A 43 10.75 -13.54 -21.31
N ASP A 44 10.85 -14.41 -20.31
CA ASP A 44 11.62 -14.16 -19.09
C ASP A 44 13.11 -14.02 -19.41
N GLU A 45 13.59 -14.80 -20.37
CA GLU A 45 14.96 -14.84 -20.85
C GLU A 45 15.36 -13.52 -21.51
N GLU A 46 14.49 -12.96 -22.35
CA GLU A 46 14.68 -11.63 -22.93
C GLU A 46 14.62 -10.55 -21.86
N LEU A 47 13.61 -10.60 -20.97
CA LEU A 47 13.40 -9.61 -19.92
C LEU A 47 14.56 -9.58 -18.91
N LYS A 48 15.16 -10.73 -18.60
CA LYS A 48 16.32 -10.88 -17.71
C LYS A 48 17.59 -10.28 -18.31
N LYS A 49 17.74 -10.33 -19.64
CA LYS A 49 18.89 -9.76 -20.36
C LYS A 49 18.82 -8.23 -20.51
N MET A 50 17.64 -7.63 -20.31
CA MET A 50 17.46 -6.19 -20.41
C MET A 50 18.03 -5.44 -19.20
N ASN A 51 18.73 -4.33 -19.46
CA ASN A 51 18.98 -3.30 -18.46
C ASN A 51 17.76 -2.38 -18.27
N VAL A 52 17.80 -1.48 -17.27
CA VAL A 52 16.66 -0.61 -16.94
C VAL A 52 16.25 0.28 -18.10
N ARG A 53 17.22 0.83 -18.85
CA ARG A 53 16.95 1.69 -19.99
C ARG A 53 16.31 0.94 -21.16
N GLN A 54 16.74 -0.28 -21.43
CA GLN A 54 16.14 -1.17 -22.43
C GLN A 54 14.69 -1.52 -22.04
N PHE A 55 14.46 -1.88 -20.78
CA PHE A 55 13.12 -2.15 -20.27
C PHE A 55 12.21 -0.92 -20.34
N TYR A 56 12.69 0.26 -19.94
CA TYR A 56 11.99 1.53 -20.07
C TYR A 56 11.57 1.80 -21.52
N ASN A 57 12.49 1.64 -22.47
CA ASN A 57 12.22 1.83 -23.89
C ASN A 57 11.25 0.79 -24.46
N PHE A 58 11.26 -0.43 -23.94
CA PHE A 58 10.33 -1.49 -24.33
C PHE A 58 8.89 -1.16 -23.90
N ILE A 59 8.72 -0.73 -22.65
CA ILE A 59 7.40 -0.56 -22.02
C ILE A 59 6.79 0.83 -22.23
N LYS A 60 7.60 1.85 -22.57
CA LYS A 60 7.10 3.20 -22.83
C LYS A 60 6.14 3.21 -24.02
N VAL A 61 5.06 3.96 -23.86
CA VAL A 61 4.08 4.25 -24.93
C VAL A 61 4.28 5.65 -25.45
N LYS A 62 4.48 6.59 -24.53
CA LYS A 62 4.66 8.01 -24.83
C LYS A 62 5.65 8.61 -23.85
N GLU A 63 6.69 9.23 -24.37
CA GLU A 63 7.63 10.01 -23.56
C GLU A 63 6.98 11.31 -23.10
N ASN A 64 7.27 11.69 -21.87
CA ASN A 64 7.04 13.05 -21.41
C ASN A 64 8.26 13.90 -21.79
N ARG A 65 8.06 15.01 -22.50
CA ARG A 65 9.13 15.84 -23.08
C ARG A 65 10.07 16.48 -22.04
N LYS A 66 9.78 16.36 -20.74
CA LYS A 66 10.62 16.83 -19.63
C LYS A 66 10.87 15.70 -18.62
N GLY A 67 12.06 15.09 -18.68
CA GLY A 67 12.54 14.03 -17.78
C GLY A 67 12.45 12.60 -18.36
N MET A 68 13.06 11.62 -17.69
CA MET A 68 12.96 10.19 -18.03
C MET A 68 11.65 9.58 -17.51
N ASN A 69 10.54 10.22 -17.86
CA ASN A 69 9.18 9.81 -17.50
C ASN A 69 8.46 9.32 -18.75
N ALA A 70 7.87 8.14 -18.68
CA ALA A 70 7.04 7.61 -19.75
C ALA A 70 5.71 7.07 -19.23
N TYR A 71 4.65 7.30 -20.01
CA TYR A 71 3.40 6.59 -19.79
C TYR A 71 3.54 5.14 -20.21
N ILE A 72 2.99 4.23 -19.40
CA ILE A 72 2.97 2.79 -19.64
C ILE A 72 1.52 2.26 -19.59
N PRO A 73 1.24 1.09 -20.18
CA PRO A 73 -0.09 0.48 -20.09
C PRO A 73 -0.55 0.29 -18.63
N SER A 74 -1.85 0.47 -18.37
CA SER A 74 -2.42 0.42 -17.02
C SER A 74 -2.27 -0.96 -16.34
N ASN A 75 -2.17 -2.03 -17.13
CA ASN A 75 -1.96 -3.42 -16.70
C ASN A 75 -0.47 -3.82 -16.60
N SER A 76 0.46 -2.89 -16.81
CA SER A 76 1.91 -3.15 -16.81
C SER A 76 2.52 -3.51 -15.46
N TYR A 77 1.76 -3.42 -14.36
CA TYR A 77 2.26 -3.69 -13.02
C TYR A 77 2.96 -5.05 -12.92
N ASN A 78 2.33 -6.11 -13.45
CA ASN A 78 2.89 -7.47 -13.42
C ASN A 78 4.21 -7.57 -14.18
N LEU A 79 4.33 -6.86 -15.30
CA LEU A 79 5.54 -6.85 -16.12
C LEU A 79 6.68 -6.09 -15.40
N VAL A 80 6.40 -4.94 -14.80
CA VAL A 80 7.38 -4.20 -13.98
C VAL A 80 7.81 -5.02 -12.78
N PHE A 81 6.87 -5.64 -12.06
CA PHE A 81 7.16 -6.52 -10.95
C PHE A 81 8.07 -7.69 -11.37
N LYS A 82 7.75 -8.35 -12.49
CA LYS A 82 8.50 -9.45 -13.05
C LYS A 82 9.92 -9.03 -13.46
N PHE A 83 10.06 -7.87 -14.12
CA PHE A 83 11.36 -7.29 -14.45
C PHE A 83 12.22 -7.10 -13.20
N CYS A 84 11.69 -6.40 -12.18
CA CYS A 84 12.43 -6.17 -10.93
C CYS A 84 12.87 -7.51 -10.30
N LYS A 85 11.98 -8.51 -10.26
CA LYS A 85 12.27 -9.85 -9.69
C LYS A 85 13.39 -10.56 -10.44
N LEU A 86 13.38 -10.52 -11.77
CA LEU A 86 14.44 -11.13 -12.61
C LEU A 86 15.79 -10.43 -12.44
N GLN A 87 15.78 -9.15 -12.07
CA GLN A 87 16.98 -8.37 -11.72
C GLN A 87 17.41 -8.51 -10.25
N ASN A 88 16.94 -9.55 -9.55
CA ASN A 88 17.19 -9.79 -8.12
C ASN A 88 16.73 -8.65 -7.19
N SER A 89 15.81 -7.80 -7.66
CA SER A 89 15.17 -6.74 -6.89
C SER A 89 13.71 -7.07 -6.60
N LYS A 90 13.10 -6.37 -5.64
CA LYS A 90 11.65 -6.47 -5.38
C LYS A 90 11.03 -5.12 -5.58
N LEU A 91 9.95 -5.07 -6.37
CA LEU A 91 9.12 -3.88 -6.48
C LEU A 91 8.38 -3.69 -5.16
N LYS A 92 8.80 -2.69 -4.38
CA LYS A 92 8.29 -2.45 -3.02
C LYS A 92 7.54 -1.15 -2.95
N LYS A 93 6.42 -1.18 -2.22
CA LYS A 93 5.69 0.03 -1.86
C LYS A 93 6.48 0.84 -0.84
N TYR A 94 6.71 2.11 -1.15
CA TYR A 94 7.34 3.07 -0.25
C TYR A 94 6.59 4.40 -0.29
N THR A 95 6.80 5.23 0.73
CA THR A 95 6.25 6.59 0.80
C THR A 95 7.44 7.54 0.83
N PRO A 96 7.62 8.42 -0.16
CA PRO A 96 8.73 9.37 -0.16
C PRO A 96 8.62 10.35 1.02
N VAL A 97 9.77 10.76 1.57
CA VAL A 97 9.86 11.61 2.77
C VAL A 97 9.45 13.05 2.46
N LEU A 98 9.83 13.55 1.29
CA LEU A 98 9.36 14.81 0.73
C LEU A 98 8.19 14.52 -0.21
N GLY A 99 7.04 15.15 0.05
CA GLY A 99 5.81 14.94 -0.71
C GLY A 99 6.04 14.97 -2.22
N SER A 100 5.96 13.79 -2.84
CA SER A 100 6.15 13.51 -4.26
C SER A 100 7.45 14.08 -4.84
N THR A 101 8.39 13.19 -5.16
CA THR A 101 9.31 13.45 -6.27
C THR A 101 8.50 13.84 -7.51
N THR A 102 8.44 15.14 -7.77
CA THR A 102 8.53 15.77 -9.09
C THR A 102 7.79 15.06 -10.23
N VAL A 103 6.48 14.93 -10.06
CA VAL A 103 5.53 14.89 -11.19
C VAL A 103 4.89 16.28 -11.39
N LEU A 104 5.54 17.33 -10.86
CA LEU A 104 5.15 18.74 -10.98
C LEU A 104 5.03 19.23 -12.44
N ASN A 105 5.36 18.40 -13.44
CA ASN A 105 5.27 18.72 -14.87
C ASN A 105 4.48 17.68 -15.70
N LEU A 106 3.53 16.93 -15.11
CA LEU A 106 2.45 16.31 -15.90
C LEU A 106 1.32 17.30 -16.25
N GLU A 107 1.39 18.52 -15.68
CA GLU A 107 0.38 19.58 -15.82
C GLU A 107 -0.04 19.87 -17.26
N GLY A 108 0.87 19.75 -18.24
CA GLY A 108 0.58 20.07 -19.64
C GLY A 108 -0.55 19.26 -20.27
N ASN A 109 -0.74 18.00 -19.86
CA ASN A 109 -1.80 17.14 -20.41
C ASN A 109 -3.08 17.14 -19.56
N LEU A 110 -3.00 17.52 -18.28
CA LEU A 110 -4.10 17.38 -17.32
C LEU A 110 -4.84 18.70 -17.06
N LYS A 111 -4.17 19.86 -17.22
CA LYS A 111 -4.81 21.19 -17.22
C LYS A 111 -5.78 21.39 -18.40
N ALA A 112 -5.52 20.76 -19.55
CA ALA A 112 -6.38 20.85 -20.73
C ALA A 112 -7.78 20.22 -20.57
N ALA A 113 -8.06 19.59 -19.42
CA ALA A 113 -9.28 18.82 -19.19
C ALA A 113 -10.09 19.22 -17.94
N ASN A 114 -9.75 20.31 -17.24
CA ASN A 114 -10.47 20.82 -16.06
C ASN A 114 -10.57 19.79 -14.90
N ARG A 115 -9.44 19.20 -14.48
CA ARG A 115 -9.43 18.03 -13.56
C ARG A 115 -8.51 18.21 -12.35
N ILE A 116 -8.94 17.70 -11.19
CA ILE A 116 -8.09 17.44 -10.02
C ILE A 116 -7.52 16.02 -10.16
N VAL A 117 -6.21 15.89 -10.19
CA VAL A 117 -5.49 14.62 -10.34
C VAL A 117 -4.49 14.53 -9.20
N ASP A 118 -4.55 13.44 -8.41
CA ASP A 118 -3.50 13.15 -7.45
C ASP A 118 -2.56 12.11 -8.04
N TYR A 119 -1.29 12.27 -7.71
CA TYR A 119 -0.22 11.37 -8.09
C TYR A 119 0.31 10.74 -6.82
N ALA A 120 0.49 9.43 -6.84
CA ALA A 120 1.19 8.73 -5.77
C ALA A 120 2.29 7.88 -6.41
N THR A 121 3.54 8.13 -6.03
CA THR A 121 4.59 7.15 -6.22
C THR A 121 4.19 5.93 -5.40
N LEU A 122 3.89 4.82 -6.08
CA LEU A 122 3.36 3.65 -5.39
C LEU A 122 4.44 2.63 -5.11
N HIS A 123 5.40 2.46 -6.02
CA HIS A 123 6.40 1.41 -5.87
C HIS A 123 7.75 1.79 -6.49
N GLY A 124 8.83 1.35 -5.86
CA GLY A 124 10.20 1.45 -6.36
C GLY A 124 10.89 0.10 -6.40
N CYS A 125 11.84 -0.08 -7.31
CA CYS A 125 12.78 -1.18 -7.27
C CYS A 125 14.19 -0.70 -7.63
N TYR A 126 15.14 -1.05 -6.76
CA TYR A 126 16.55 -0.70 -6.90
C TYR A 126 17.32 -1.92 -7.38
N ILE A 127 18.08 -1.77 -8.47
CA ILE A 127 18.85 -2.84 -9.09
C ILE A 127 20.32 -2.64 -8.73
N GLU A 128 20.75 -3.35 -7.69
CA GLU A 128 22.08 -3.20 -7.09
C GLU A 128 23.22 -3.39 -8.10
N LYS A 129 23.09 -4.37 -9.00
CA LYS A 129 24.13 -4.68 -9.99
C LYS A 129 24.47 -3.51 -10.90
N THR A 130 23.49 -2.68 -11.24
CA THR A 130 23.66 -1.56 -12.19
C THR A 130 23.58 -0.20 -11.52
N ASP A 131 23.38 -0.14 -10.21
CA ASP A 131 23.15 1.09 -9.44
C ASP A 131 21.90 1.88 -9.90
N GLU A 132 20.99 1.25 -10.64
CA GLU A 132 19.83 1.89 -11.26
C GLU A 132 18.57 1.76 -10.40
N TYR A 133 17.70 2.77 -10.49
CA TYR A 133 16.42 2.81 -9.79
C TYR A 133 15.27 3.04 -10.76
N LEU A 134 14.22 2.26 -10.58
CA LEU A 134 12.99 2.30 -11.35
C LEU A 134 11.82 2.54 -10.40
N GLU A 135 10.98 3.52 -10.70
CA GLU A 135 9.73 3.74 -9.96
C GLU A 135 8.51 3.65 -10.85
N LEU A 136 7.45 3.10 -10.25
CA LEU A 136 6.11 3.05 -10.79
C LEU A 136 5.24 4.05 -10.04
N ILE A 137 4.79 5.05 -10.77
CA ILE A 137 3.94 6.13 -10.31
C ILE A 137 2.53 5.87 -10.83
N ARG A 138 1.53 5.90 -9.94
CA ARG A 138 0.13 5.83 -10.34
C ARG A 138 -0.47 7.22 -10.36
N ILE A 139 -1.19 7.49 -11.43
CA ILE A 139 -1.98 8.70 -11.63
C ILE A 139 -3.45 8.33 -11.40
N ASN A 140 -4.10 9.01 -10.44
CA ASN A 140 -5.52 8.83 -10.15
C ASN A 140 -6.29 10.14 -10.33
N SER A 141 -7.45 10.08 -10.98
CA SER A 141 -8.41 11.21 -11.03
C SER A 141 -9.33 11.20 -9.80
N HIS A 142 -9.50 12.35 -9.15
CA HIS A 142 -10.29 12.47 -7.91
C HIS A 142 -11.79 12.71 -8.14
N THR A 143 -12.21 12.92 -9.38
CA THR A 143 -13.63 13.13 -9.68
C THR A 143 -14.41 11.81 -9.56
N GLN A 144 -15.37 11.75 -8.63
CA GLN A 144 -16.23 10.59 -8.32
C GLN A 144 -16.83 9.95 -9.59
N ARG A 145 -17.16 10.78 -10.58
CA ARG A 145 -17.77 10.38 -11.86
C ARG A 145 -16.84 9.57 -12.77
N PHE A 146 -15.52 9.56 -12.51
CA PHE A 146 -14.53 9.06 -13.45
C PHE A 146 -13.36 8.26 -12.82
N LYS A 147 -13.47 7.85 -11.56
CA LYS A 147 -12.41 7.11 -10.81
C LYS A 147 -11.83 5.90 -11.54
N ASP A 148 -12.63 5.20 -12.33
CA ASP A 148 -12.20 4.00 -13.07
C ASP A 148 -11.87 4.26 -14.54
N ARG A 149 -12.20 5.45 -15.05
CA ARG A 149 -12.02 5.79 -16.48
C ARG A 149 -10.66 6.38 -16.80
N TYR A 150 -9.95 6.93 -15.80
CA TYR A 150 -8.68 7.64 -15.99
C TYR A 150 -7.65 7.20 -14.95
N ARG A 151 -7.17 5.96 -15.11
CA ARG A 151 -6.05 5.39 -14.34
C ARG A 151 -4.88 5.16 -15.28
N ASP A 152 -3.85 5.99 -15.14
CA ASP A 152 -2.62 5.86 -15.91
C ASP A 152 -1.46 5.48 -14.98
N ASN A 153 -0.52 4.74 -15.55
CA ASN A 153 0.74 4.44 -14.88
C ASN A 153 1.86 5.19 -15.60
N VAL A 154 2.78 5.72 -14.83
CA VAL A 154 4.03 6.32 -15.32
C VAL A 154 5.18 5.53 -14.74
N ILE A 155 6.19 5.30 -15.58
CA ILE A 155 7.47 4.77 -15.18
C ILE A 155 8.51 5.88 -15.21
N ASN A 156 9.34 5.95 -14.18
CA ASN A 156 10.42 6.93 -14.09
C ASN A 156 11.74 6.25 -13.71
N ILE A 157 12.82 6.77 -14.25
CA ILE A 157 14.20 6.46 -13.85
C ILE A 157 14.76 7.72 -13.18
N SER A 158 14.80 7.74 -11.85
CA SER A 158 15.18 8.92 -11.08
C SER A 158 16.25 8.58 -10.03
N LYS A 159 17.38 9.29 -10.09
CA LYS A 159 18.45 9.19 -9.09
C LYS A 159 18.03 9.78 -7.73
N TYR A 160 17.20 10.82 -7.71
CA TYR A 160 16.74 11.43 -6.47
C TYR A 160 15.76 10.50 -5.72
N SER A 161 14.81 9.91 -6.45
CA SER A 161 13.83 8.97 -5.89
C SER A 161 14.48 7.71 -5.31
N LYS A 162 15.68 7.34 -5.78
CA LYS A 162 16.48 6.23 -5.22
C LYS A 162 16.86 6.46 -3.77
N ILE A 163 17.29 7.68 -3.42
CA ILE A 163 17.73 8.02 -2.06
C ILE A 163 16.55 7.85 -1.10
N ASP A 164 15.41 8.47 -1.42
CA ASP A 164 14.17 8.34 -0.65
C ASP A 164 13.73 6.87 -0.49
N TYR A 165 13.85 6.08 -1.56
CA TYR A 165 13.53 4.66 -1.52
C TYR A 165 14.46 3.90 -0.56
N LEU A 166 15.78 4.08 -0.69
CA LEU A 166 16.76 3.38 0.15
C LEU A 166 16.60 3.77 1.62
N ASP A 167 16.39 5.05 1.92
CA ASP A 167 16.13 5.54 3.27
C ASP A 167 14.85 4.94 3.85
N ASN A 168 13.77 4.87 3.07
CA ASN A 168 12.53 4.23 3.50
C ASN A 168 12.73 2.75 3.83
N ILE A 169 13.45 2.01 2.98
CA ILE A 169 13.71 0.59 3.19
C ILE A 169 14.61 0.37 4.42
N ASN A 170 15.63 1.20 4.62
CA ASN A 170 16.52 1.12 5.77
C ASN A 170 15.79 1.46 7.07
N SER A 171 14.93 2.48 7.07
CA SER A 171 14.08 2.81 8.23
C SER A 171 13.19 1.63 8.62
N ARG A 172 12.52 1.00 7.65
CA ARG A 172 11.68 -0.17 7.92
C ARG A 172 12.46 -1.34 8.50
N LYS A 173 13.67 -1.62 7.99
CA LYS A 173 14.54 -2.66 8.56
C LYS A 173 14.86 -2.39 10.03
N LYS A 174 15.21 -1.13 10.38
CA LYS A 174 15.48 -0.74 11.77
C LYS A 174 14.25 -0.91 12.66
N ASP A 175 13.06 -0.55 12.16
CA ASP A 175 11.81 -0.74 12.90
C ASP A 175 11.49 -2.22 13.12
N ASP A 176 11.72 -3.06 12.12
CA ASP A 176 11.52 -4.50 12.21
C ASP A 176 12.51 -5.15 13.19
N GLU A 177 13.79 -4.77 13.15
CA GLU A 177 14.80 -5.21 14.11
C GLU A 177 14.46 -4.79 15.54
N LYS A 178 13.95 -3.56 15.73
CA LYS A 178 13.49 -3.08 17.04
C LYS A 178 12.34 -3.93 17.56
N LYS A 179 11.32 -4.23 16.74
CA LYS A 179 10.20 -5.09 17.12
C LYS A 179 10.65 -6.50 17.48
N ILE A 180 11.60 -7.07 16.73
CA ILE A 180 12.16 -8.40 17.03
C ILE A 180 12.81 -8.38 18.41
N LYS A 181 13.65 -7.39 18.71
CA LYS A 181 14.28 -7.23 20.04
C LYS A 181 13.25 -7.07 21.15
N GLU A 182 12.18 -6.31 20.93
CA GLU A 182 11.09 -6.15 21.90
C GLU A 182 10.37 -7.49 22.18
N ILE A 183 10.14 -8.31 21.14
CA ILE A 183 9.55 -9.65 21.28
C ILE A 183 10.51 -10.59 22.03
N GLU A 184 11.80 -10.60 21.69
CA GLU A 184 12.81 -11.41 22.38
C GLU A 184 12.89 -11.05 23.88
N LEU A 185 12.93 -9.76 24.21
CA LEU A 185 12.92 -9.29 25.59
C LEU A 185 11.64 -9.68 26.33
N SER A 186 10.48 -9.61 25.66
CA SER A 186 9.20 -10.05 26.21
C SER A 186 9.24 -11.55 26.51
N ASN A 187 9.72 -12.38 25.58
CA ASN A 187 9.86 -13.82 25.76
C ASN A 187 10.79 -14.18 26.92
N ILE A 188 11.92 -13.47 27.08
CA ILE A 188 12.83 -13.68 28.21
C ILE A 188 12.11 -13.39 29.54
N LYS A 189 11.33 -12.31 29.62
CA LYS A 189 10.54 -11.99 30.83
C LYS A 189 9.51 -13.07 31.12
N ILE A 190 8.79 -13.53 30.10
CA ILE A 190 7.79 -14.60 30.21
C ILE A 190 8.45 -15.89 30.71
N ASN A 191 9.58 -16.30 30.14
CA ASN A 191 10.27 -17.53 30.57
C ASN A 191 10.74 -17.45 32.02
N LYS A 192 11.23 -16.29 32.47
CA LYS A 192 11.57 -16.09 33.89
C LYS A 192 10.37 -16.27 34.83
N LEU A 193 9.16 -15.90 34.41
CA LEU A 193 7.94 -16.14 35.19
C LEU A 193 7.56 -17.61 35.25
N ARG A 194 7.84 -18.37 34.17
CA ARG A 194 7.55 -19.81 34.09
C ARG A 194 8.53 -20.63 34.93
N GLU A 195 9.82 -20.28 34.86
CA GLU A 195 10.93 -21.00 35.50
C GLU A 195 11.08 -20.72 37.01
N ARG A 196 10.37 -19.73 37.55
CA ARG A 196 10.43 -19.41 38.99
C ARG A 196 9.93 -20.60 39.83
N THR A 197 10.51 -20.76 41.02
CA THR A 197 10.16 -21.81 41.98
C THR A 197 9.56 -21.20 43.25
N GLY A 198 8.93 -22.05 44.08
CA GLY A 198 8.27 -21.64 45.31
C GLY A 198 6.80 -21.28 45.10
N THR A 199 6.22 -20.58 46.08
CA THR A 199 4.79 -20.27 46.11
C THR A 199 4.54 -18.83 45.67
N HIS A 200 3.74 -18.63 44.63
CA HIS A 200 3.47 -17.32 44.02
C HIS A 200 1.99 -17.12 43.73
N SER A 201 1.55 -15.86 43.75
CA SER A 201 0.21 -15.46 43.32
C SER A 201 0.15 -15.34 41.79
N PHE A 202 -0.90 -15.89 41.21
CA PHE A 202 -1.19 -15.90 39.77
C PHE A 202 -2.58 -15.30 39.55
N ILE A 203 -2.67 -14.34 38.62
CA ILE A 203 -3.95 -13.77 38.20
C ILE A 203 -4.33 -14.35 36.83
N PHE A 204 -5.47 -15.02 36.77
CA PHE A 204 -6.06 -15.49 35.52
C PHE A 204 -7.41 -14.82 35.29
N ASN A 205 -7.43 -13.92 34.30
CA ASN A 205 -8.65 -13.32 33.79
C ASN A 205 -9.37 -14.27 32.84
N THR A 206 -10.65 -14.50 33.08
CA THR A 206 -11.50 -15.45 32.34
C THR A 206 -12.64 -14.77 31.57
N SER A 207 -13.04 -13.56 31.99
CA SER A 207 -14.07 -12.76 31.34
C SER A 207 -13.65 -11.28 31.28
N PHE A 208 -14.47 -10.46 30.65
CA PHE A 208 -14.25 -9.02 30.56
C PHE A 208 -15.59 -8.28 30.47
N ILE A 209 -15.62 -7.08 31.04
CA ILE A 209 -16.68 -6.10 30.86
C ILE A 209 -16.23 -5.10 29.79
N ASN A 210 -17.06 -4.87 28.77
CA ASN A 210 -16.83 -3.87 27.74
C ASN A 210 -18.12 -3.16 27.32
N ASN A 211 -17.96 -2.05 26.60
CA ASN A 211 -19.00 -1.52 25.72
C ASN A 211 -18.87 -2.27 24.37
N SER A 212 -19.98 -2.72 23.80
CA SER A 212 -20.10 -3.83 22.82
C SER A 212 -19.11 -3.88 21.64
N ASP A 213 -18.54 -2.74 21.22
CA ASP A 213 -17.73 -2.64 20.01
C ASP A 213 -16.26 -3.09 20.15
N TYR A 214 -15.79 -3.40 21.36
CA TYR A 214 -14.37 -3.67 21.64
C TYR A 214 -14.05 -5.09 22.13
N SER A 215 -14.94 -6.06 21.91
CA SER A 215 -14.84 -7.42 22.49
C SER A 215 -13.52 -8.12 22.17
N ASN A 216 -13.12 -8.16 20.89
CA ASN A 216 -11.86 -8.77 20.46
C ASN A 216 -10.62 -8.10 21.07
N THR A 217 -10.65 -6.77 21.20
CA THR A 217 -9.57 -6.00 21.83
C THR A 217 -9.46 -6.31 23.33
N CYS A 218 -10.59 -6.44 24.02
CA CYS A 218 -10.61 -6.83 25.43
C CYS A 218 -10.11 -8.25 25.64
N ILE A 219 -10.55 -9.22 24.82
CA ILE A 219 -10.05 -10.61 24.86
C ILE A 219 -8.52 -10.64 24.77
N LYS A 220 -7.96 -9.94 23.77
CA LYS A 220 -6.51 -9.88 23.58
C LYS A 220 -5.80 -9.22 24.76
N SER A 221 -6.35 -8.13 25.28
CA SER A 221 -5.76 -7.38 26.40
C SER A 221 -5.75 -8.20 27.69
N CYS A 222 -6.85 -8.90 28.02
CA CYS A 222 -6.92 -9.74 29.21
C CYS A 222 -5.98 -10.95 29.13
N LYS A 223 -5.88 -11.59 27.95
CA LYS A 223 -4.91 -12.67 27.72
C LYS A 223 -3.47 -12.19 27.86
N ASN A 224 -3.15 -11.03 27.29
CA ASN A 224 -1.82 -10.44 27.44
C ASN A 224 -1.50 -10.13 28.91
N TYR A 225 -2.46 -9.61 29.67
CA TYR A 225 -2.28 -9.37 31.10
C TYR A 225 -1.97 -10.66 31.86
N ASN A 226 -2.68 -11.76 31.56
CA ASN A 226 -2.37 -13.07 32.17
C ASN A 226 -0.92 -13.48 31.86
N ILE A 227 -0.49 -13.37 30.61
CA ILE A 227 0.88 -13.73 30.18
C ILE A 227 1.92 -12.86 30.88
N GLU A 228 1.68 -11.56 30.99
CA GLU A 228 2.59 -10.62 31.66
C GLU A 228 2.70 -10.86 33.17
N ASN A 229 1.65 -11.36 33.82
CA ASN A 229 1.62 -11.62 35.25
C ASN A 229 2.12 -13.04 35.61
N THR A 230 1.82 -14.02 34.77
CA THR A 230 2.00 -15.45 35.10
C THR A 230 2.93 -16.19 34.16
N GLY A 231 3.22 -15.63 32.99
CA GLY A 231 3.86 -16.35 31.88
C GLY A 231 2.89 -17.18 31.03
N TYR A 232 1.61 -17.28 31.40
CA TYR A 232 0.62 -18.13 30.76
C TYR A 232 -0.62 -17.34 30.36
N SER A 233 -1.27 -17.77 29.27
CA SER A 233 -2.52 -17.15 28.82
C SER A 233 -3.73 -17.70 29.58
N LEU A 234 -3.65 -18.96 30.00
CA LEU A 234 -4.70 -19.71 30.69
C LEU A 234 -4.13 -20.47 31.90
N LEU A 235 -4.99 -20.71 32.89
CA LEU A 235 -4.64 -21.53 34.05
C LEU A 235 -4.19 -22.95 33.66
N GLN A 236 -4.85 -23.56 32.67
CA GLN A 236 -4.49 -24.92 32.25
C GLN A 236 -3.03 -25.01 31.78
N GLU A 237 -2.52 -23.99 31.09
CA GLU A 237 -1.13 -23.98 30.61
C GLU A 237 -0.11 -23.98 31.75
N SER A 238 -0.42 -23.33 32.89
CA SER A 238 0.47 -23.36 34.05
C SER A 238 0.45 -24.72 34.75
N LEU A 239 -0.73 -25.34 34.84
CA LEU A 239 -0.88 -26.71 35.37
C LEU A 239 -0.11 -27.72 34.50
N ASP A 240 -0.19 -27.59 33.18
CA ASP A 240 0.55 -28.42 32.23
C ASP A 240 2.08 -28.22 32.37
N ASP A 241 2.55 -27.02 32.73
CA ASP A 241 3.95 -26.76 33.12
C ASP A 241 4.26 -27.06 34.61
N LYS A 242 3.51 -28.01 35.20
CA LYS A 242 3.78 -28.57 36.53
C LYS A 242 3.65 -27.57 37.69
N TRP A 243 2.93 -26.47 37.50
CA TRP A 243 2.51 -25.66 38.65
C TRP A 243 1.34 -26.33 39.36
N GLU A 244 1.38 -26.36 40.68
CA GLU A 244 0.32 -26.92 41.52
C GLU A 244 -0.58 -25.80 42.05
N PHE A 245 -1.90 -25.99 41.95
CA PHE A 245 -2.85 -25.13 42.64
C PHE A 245 -2.78 -25.36 44.16
N VAL A 246 -2.64 -24.28 44.94
CA VAL A 246 -2.63 -24.33 46.40
C VAL A 246 -3.96 -23.86 46.97
N SER A 247 -4.38 -22.65 46.62
CA SER A 247 -5.63 -22.06 47.12
C SER A 247 -6.12 -20.91 46.25
N LYS A 248 -7.41 -20.58 46.36
CA LYS A 248 -7.98 -19.37 45.78
C LYS A 248 -7.84 -18.22 46.77
N ILE A 249 -7.25 -17.11 46.32
CA ILE A 249 -7.10 -15.88 47.12
C ILE A 249 -8.37 -15.04 47.01
N GLY A 250 -8.92 -14.88 45.79
CA GLY A 250 -10.12 -14.09 45.58
C GLY A 250 -10.47 -13.89 44.12
N ASN A 251 -11.57 -13.19 43.87
CA ASN A 251 -11.90 -12.67 42.54
C ASN A 251 -11.18 -11.33 42.34
N VAL A 252 -10.80 -11.02 41.10
CA VAL A 252 -10.11 -9.77 40.75
C VAL A 252 -10.73 -9.13 39.52
N ASN A 253 -10.82 -7.81 39.54
CA ASN A 253 -11.23 -6.99 38.42
C ASN A 253 -10.07 -6.07 38.04
N THR A 254 -9.46 -6.31 36.89
CA THR A 254 -8.28 -5.59 36.42
C THR A 254 -8.64 -4.69 35.26
N LYS A 255 -8.52 -3.38 35.46
CA LYS A 255 -8.66 -2.40 34.37
C LYS A 255 -7.38 -2.41 33.52
N VAL A 256 -7.47 -2.94 32.30
CA VAL A 256 -6.32 -3.08 31.39
C VAL A 256 -6.21 -1.93 30.38
N ASN A 257 -7.33 -1.27 30.06
CA ASN A 257 -7.34 -0.05 29.25
C ASN A 257 -8.63 0.77 29.51
N ARG A 258 -8.84 1.85 28.73
CA ARG A 258 -10.00 2.74 28.89
C ARG A 258 -11.36 2.11 28.55
N TYR A 259 -11.37 0.93 27.92
CA TYR A 259 -12.57 0.26 27.39
C TYR A 259 -12.80 -1.13 27.97
N CYS A 260 -11.83 -1.69 28.69
CA CYS A 260 -11.83 -3.09 29.11
C CYS A 260 -11.44 -3.20 30.58
N THR A 261 -12.33 -3.80 31.36
CA THR A 261 -12.04 -4.33 32.68
C THR A 261 -12.13 -5.85 32.58
N CYS A 262 -11.02 -6.53 32.86
CA CYS A 262 -10.94 -7.98 32.89
C CYS A 262 -11.42 -8.48 34.24
N GLU A 263 -12.17 -9.58 34.26
CA GLU A 263 -12.59 -10.23 35.50
C GLU A 263 -11.97 -11.63 35.56
N GLY A 264 -11.55 -12.02 36.75
CA GLY A 264 -10.80 -13.25 36.93
C GLY A 264 -10.66 -13.67 38.37
N VAL A 265 -9.71 -14.56 38.58
CA VAL A 265 -9.35 -15.09 39.89
C VAL A 265 -7.87 -14.86 40.17
N ASN A 266 -7.59 -14.52 41.43
CA ASN A 266 -6.26 -14.59 41.99
C ASN A 266 -6.13 -15.91 42.76
N ILE A 267 -5.12 -16.69 42.42
CA ILE A 267 -4.85 -18.00 42.99
C ILE A 267 -3.41 -18.08 43.46
N LEU A 268 -3.17 -18.90 44.47
CA LEU A 268 -1.84 -19.22 44.95
C LEU A 268 -1.40 -20.53 44.28
N MET A 269 -0.23 -20.51 43.63
CA MET A 269 0.35 -21.68 42.95
C MET A 269 1.75 -21.98 43.46
N ARG A 270 2.18 -23.24 43.39
CA ARG A 270 3.50 -23.69 43.84
C ARG A 270 4.20 -24.52 42.77
N ARG A 271 5.53 -24.37 42.67
CA ARG A 271 6.42 -25.22 41.89
C ARG A 271 7.66 -25.57 42.70
#